data_AF-A0A1S4CQE6-F1
#
_entry.id   AF-A0A1S4CQE6-F1
#
_cell.length_a   1.000
_cell.length_b   1.000
_cell.length_c   1.000
_cell.angle_alpha   90.00
_cell.angle_beta   90.00
_cell.angle_gamma   90.00
#
_symmetry.space_group_name_H-M   'P 1'
#
loop_
_entity.id
_entity.type
_entity.pdbx_description
1 polymer ?
#
loop_
_entity_poly.entity_id
_entity_poly.type
_entity_poly.pdbx_seq_one_letter_code
_entity_poly.pdbx_strand_id
1 'polypeptide(L)'
;MALPFVSCLFFVLISSATACDRCVHQSKVAYFSKASALQSGACGYGSSAIGFNGGRLAAAVPSIYKEGARCGACYQIRCKNSNLCSKEGTTVTVTDQNTNNQTDFVVSSRTFSAMANQGKAQDLLELGIVHVEYKRVPCDFKNKNLAIRVEQSSKRPNYLAITLLYQGGQTEIVGVDVAQVN
;
A
#
# COMPACT_ATOMS: atom_id res chain seq x y z
N MET A 1 0.29 -65.89 -5.32
CA MET A 1 0.14 -64.66 -6.13
C MET A 1 0.10 -63.49 -5.16
N ALA A 2 1.19 -62.74 -5.03
CA ALA A 2 1.24 -61.54 -4.21
C ALA A 2 1.73 -60.40 -5.11
N LEU A 3 0.85 -59.43 -5.37
CA LEU A 3 1.16 -58.22 -6.14
C LEU A 3 2.02 -57.28 -5.28
N PRO A 4 3.14 -56.72 -5.81
CA PRO A 4 3.85 -55.68 -5.10
C PRO A 4 3.10 -54.35 -5.29
N PHE A 5 2.70 -53.76 -4.16
CA PHE A 5 2.13 -52.43 -4.08
C PHE A 5 3.25 -51.42 -4.36
N VAL A 6 3.39 -50.99 -5.61
CA VAL A 6 4.30 -49.89 -5.98
C VAL A 6 3.70 -48.61 -5.41
N SER A 7 4.15 -48.23 -4.22
CA SER A 7 3.85 -46.93 -3.62
C SER A 7 4.57 -45.87 -4.45
N CYS A 8 3.86 -45.30 -5.42
CA CYS A 8 4.25 -44.06 -6.07
C CYS A 8 4.30 -42.96 -5.00
N LEU A 9 5.49 -42.71 -4.45
CA LEU A 9 5.85 -41.45 -3.81
C LEU A 9 5.73 -40.35 -4.87
N PHE A 10 4.50 -39.87 -5.09
CA PHE A 10 4.27 -38.56 -5.68
C PHE A 10 4.92 -37.56 -4.74
N PHE A 11 6.14 -37.14 -5.07
CA PHE A 11 6.70 -35.88 -4.58
C PHE A 11 5.75 -34.79 -5.06
N VAL A 12 4.72 -34.50 -4.26
CA VAL A 12 3.93 -33.28 -4.39
C VAL A 12 4.92 -32.16 -4.11
N LEU A 13 5.48 -31.59 -5.17
CA LEU A 13 6.08 -30.27 -5.12
C LEU A 13 4.94 -29.33 -4.75
N ILE A 14 4.71 -29.17 -3.44
CA ILE A 14 3.85 -28.11 -2.91
C ILE A 14 4.61 -26.84 -3.25
N SER A 15 4.35 -26.30 -4.45
CA SER A 15 4.62 -24.90 -4.77
C SER A 15 3.78 -24.11 -3.78
N SER A 16 4.36 -23.84 -2.62
CA SER A 16 3.88 -22.84 -1.69
C SER A 16 4.05 -21.49 -2.40
N ALA A 17 3.11 -21.19 -3.30
CA ALA A 17 2.79 -19.82 -3.68
C ALA A 17 2.17 -19.12 -2.45
N THR A 18 2.90 -19.12 -1.35
CA THR A 18 2.79 -18.09 -0.34
C THR A 18 3.02 -16.80 -1.10
N ALA A 19 1.99 -15.95 -1.16
CA ALA A 19 2.09 -14.63 -1.76
C ALA A 19 3.30 -13.94 -1.11
N CYS A 20 4.40 -13.88 -1.84
CA CYS A 20 5.67 -13.41 -1.34
C CYS A 20 5.56 -11.90 -1.15
N ASP A 21 5.39 -11.46 0.09
CA ASP A 21 5.17 -10.05 0.43
C ASP A 21 6.36 -9.15 0.05
N ARG A 22 7.52 -9.75 -0.25
CA ARG A 22 8.74 -9.07 -0.68
C ARG A 22 9.02 -9.17 -2.18
N CYS A 23 8.21 -9.90 -2.92
CA CYS A 23 8.43 -10.13 -4.34
C CYS A 23 8.00 -8.91 -5.15
N VAL A 24 8.61 -8.79 -6.33
CA VAL A 24 8.25 -7.74 -7.28
C VAL A 24 7.05 -8.23 -8.08
N HIS A 25 6.00 -7.41 -8.07
CA HIS A 25 4.79 -7.60 -8.85
C HIS A 25 4.78 -6.63 -10.02
N GLN A 26 4.13 -7.04 -11.12
CA GLN A 26 3.92 -6.20 -12.28
C GLN A 26 2.44 -5.82 -12.37
N SER A 27 2.15 -4.55 -12.63
CA SER A 27 0.77 -4.09 -12.86
C SER A 27 0.77 -2.78 -13.65
N LYS A 28 -0.32 -2.01 -13.55
CA LYS A 28 -0.51 -0.67 -14.04
C LYS A 28 -0.93 0.24 -12.90
N VAL A 29 -0.60 1.52 -13.00
CA VAL A 29 -1.13 2.56 -12.11
C VAL A 29 -1.69 3.71 -12.91
N ALA A 30 -2.77 4.29 -12.40
CA ALA A 30 -3.31 5.58 -12.82
C ALA A 30 -3.01 6.63 -11.73
N TYR A 31 -3.33 7.89 -11.98
CA TYR A 31 -3.22 8.93 -10.95
C TYR A 31 -4.46 9.81 -10.80
N PHE A 32 -4.53 10.49 -9.66
CA PHE A 32 -5.48 11.56 -9.39
C PHE A 32 -4.76 12.86 -9.00
N SER A 33 -5.34 14.00 -9.38
CA SER A 33 -4.76 15.33 -9.10
C SER A 33 -5.54 16.15 -8.08
N LYS A 34 -6.73 15.70 -7.67
CA LYS A 34 -7.58 16.46 -6.74
C LYS A 34 -6.93 16.49 -5.37
N ALA A 35 -6.57 17.68 -4.88
CA ALA A 35 -5.97 17.86 -3.56
C ALA A 35 -6.89 17.37 -2.42
N SER A 36 -8.21 17.54 -2.57
CA SER A 36 -9.19 17.03 -1.59
C SER A 36 -9.16 15.51 -1.47
N ALA A 37 -8.85 14.79 -2.55
CA ALA A 37 -8.74 13.34 -2.54
C ALA A 37 -7.52 12.85 -1.74
N LEU A 38 -6.55 13.70 -1.42
CA LEU A 38 -5.45 13.36 -0.50
C LEU A 38 -5.91 13.30 0.96
N GLN A 39 -7.04 13.93 1.29
CA GLN A 39 -7.56 14.05 2.65
C GLN A 39 -8.76 13.13 2.91
N SER A 40 -9.21 12.40 1.89
CA SER A 40 -10.30 11.44 1.96
C SER A 40 -9.77 10.07 1.59
N GLY A 41 -10.23 9.03 2.28
CA GLY A 41 -9.91 7.67 1.90
C GLY A 41 -10.45 6.67 2.90
N ALA A 42 -10.61 5.43 2.46
CA ALA A 42 -11.13 4.33 3.25
C ALA A 42 -10.35 4.07 4.55
N CYS A 43 -9.08 4.48 4.63
CA CYS A 43 -8.26 4.33 5.84
C CYS A 43 -8.53 5.38 6.94
N GLY A 44 -9.38 6.39 6.70
CA GLY A 44 -9.79 7.34 7.75
C GLY A 44 -8.70 8.33 8.21
N TYR A 45 -7.56 8.42 7.52
CA TYR A 45 -6.46 9.31 7.94
C TYR A 45 -6.78 10.81 7.88
N GLY A 46 -7.78 11.23 7.10
CA GLY A 46 -8.15 12.63 6.98
C GLY A 46 -6.98 13.48 6.45
N SER A 47 -6.89 14.72 6.95
CA SER A 47 -5.80 15.64 6.60
C SER A 47 -4.40 15.15 7.00
N SER A 48 -4.29 14.22 7.96
CA SER A 48 -3.00 13.65 8.38
C SER A 48 -2.32 12.83 7.28
N ALA A 49 -3.09 12.32 6.30
CA ALA A 49 -2.55 11.56 5.18
C ALA A 49 -1.51 12.35 4.37
N ILE A 50 -1.67 13.67 4.22
CA ILE A 50 -0.73 14.53 3.48
C ILE A 50 0.70 14.47 4.08
N GLY A 51 0.82 14.17 5.38
CA GLY A 51 2.10 13.99 6.05
C GLY A 51 2.83 12.71 5.68
N PHE A 52 2.17 11.70 5.12
CA PHE A 52 2.79 10.43 4.77
C PHE A 52 3.59 10.54 3.48
N ASN A 53 4.89 10.22 3.55
CA ASN A 53 5.81 10.25 2.41
C ASN A 53 5.74 11.55 1.59
N GLY A 54 5.48 12.69 2.26
CA GLY A 54 5.29 13.98 1.59
C GLY A 54 4.08 14.03 0.67
N GLY A 55 2.99 13.33 0.99
CA GLY A 55 1.77 13.26 0.18
C GLY A 55 1.86 12.29 -0.99
N ARG A 56 2.80 11.34 -0.97
CA ARG A 56 2.88 10.25 -1.94
C ARG A 56 1.95 9.12 -1.54
N LEU A 57 0.69 9.27 -1.92
CA LEU A 57 -0.41 8.40 -1.49
C LEU A 57 -0.85 7.45 -2.60
N ALA A 58 -1.51 6.37 -2.19
CA ALA A 58 -2.10 5.38 -3.08
C ALA A 58 -3.43 4.83 -2.56
N ALA A 59 -4.38 4.66 -3.48
CA ALA A 59 -5.54 3.81 -3.32
C ALA A 59 -5.22 2.43 -3.90
N ALA A 60 -5.38 1.35 -3.12
CA ALA A 60 -4.97 0.00 -3.52
C ALA A 60 -6.19 -0.90 -3.78
N VAL A 61 -6.09 -1.81 -4.76
CA VAL A 61 -7.16 -2.79 -5.04
C VAL A 61 -7.44 -3.70 -3.85
N PRO A 62 -8.63 -4.33 -3.73
CA PRO A 62 -9.03 -5.09 -2.54
C PRO A 62 -8.02 -6.18 -2.13
N SER A 63 -7.40 -6.87 -3.09
CA SER A 63 -6.39 -7.91 -2.83
C SER A 63 -5.14 -7.38 -2.14
N ILE A 64 -4.81 -6.10 -2.34
CA ILE A 64 -3.69 -5.40 -1.70
C ILE A 64 -4.17 -4.66 -0.46
N TYR A 65 -5.32 -4.00 -0.51
CA TYR A 65 -5.90 -3.24 0.62
C TYR A 65 -6.21 -4.13 1.84
N LYS A 66 -6.57 -5.40 1.60
CA LYS A 66 -6.83 -6.41 2.64
C LYS A 66 -7.82 -5.94 3.70
N GLU A 67 -8.97 -5.43 3.26
CA GLU A 67 -10.05 -4.98 4.16
C GLU A 67 -9.58 -3.95 5.21
N GLY A 68 -8.56 -3.14 4.86
CA GLY A 68 -8.00 -2.11 5.73
C GLY A 68 -6.75 -2.56 6.49
N ALA A 69 -6.40 -3.84 6.49
CA ALA A 69 -5.20 -4.33 7.16
C ALA A 69 -3.89 -3.79 6.55
N ARG A 70 -3.92 -3.31 5.29
CA ARG A 70 -2.80 -2.60 4.67
C ARG A 70 -2.91 -1.08 4.72
N CYS A 71 -3.84 -0.50 5.47
CA CYS A 71 -3.82 0.93 5.72
C CYS A 71 -2.49 1.35 6.36
N GLY A 72 -1.85 2.36 5.77
CA GLY A 72 -0.54 2.83 6.22
C GLY A 72 0.64 2.01 5.69
N ALA A 73 0.42 0.89 4.99
CA ALA A 73 1.50 0.09 4.41
C ALA A 73 2.22 0.84 3.28
N CYS A 74 3.52 0.58 3.14
CA CYS A 74 4.37 1.23 2.14
C CYS A 74 4.75 0.29 1.00
N TYR A 75 4.72 0.84 -0.21
CA TYR A 75 5.14 0.14 -1.43
C TYR A 75 6.15 0.98 -2.18
N GLN A 76 7.21 0.34 -2.67
CA GLN A 76 8.07 0.92 -3.69
C GLN A 76 7.43 0.66 -5.04
N ILE A 77 7.17 1.71 -5.82
CA ILE A 77 6.57 1.63 -7.16
C ILE A 77 7.51 2.29 -8.17
N ARG A 78 7.75 1.61 -9.29
CA ARG A 78 8.61 2.06 -10.39
C ARG A 78 7.91 1.85 -11.73
N CYS A 79 7.85 2.86 -12.58
CA CYS A 79 7.37 2.69 -13.94
C CYS A 79 8.44 2.09 -14.87
N LYS A 80 8.00 1.29 -15.87
CA LYS A 80 8.90 0.45 -16.67
C LYS A 80 9.53 1.14 -17.89
N ASN A 81 9.01 2.30 -18.31
CA ASN A 81 9.53 3.01 -19.48
C ASN A 81 10.85 3.72 -19.13
N SER A 82 12.00 3.11 -19.45
CA SER A 82 13.33 3.65 -19.10
C SER A 82 13.63 5.04 -19.66
N ASN A 83 12.95 5.47 -20.72
CA ASN A 83 13.14 6.80 -21.30
C ASN A 83 12.47 7.90 -20.47
N LEU A 84 11.44 7.54 -19.69
CA LEU A 84 10.67 8.46 -18.86
C LEU A 84 10.89 8.25 -17.36
N CYS A 85 11.19 7.03 -16.94
CA CYS A 85 11.13 6.58 -15.56
C CYS A 85 12.52 6.47 -14.91
N SER A 86 12.61 6.87 -13.65
CA SER A 86 13.79 6.61 -12.83
C SER A 86 13.91 5.13 -12.50
N LYS A 87 15.15 4.65 -12.33
CA LYS A 87 15.41 3.25 -11.93
C LYS A 87 15.00 2.96 -10.49
N GLU A 88 14.95 4.00 -9.66
CA GLU A 88 14.60 3.91 -8.24
C GLU A 88 13.08 3.85 -8.04
N GLY A 89 12.31 4.62 -8.81
CA GLY A 89 10.89 4.80 -8.58
C GLY A 89 10.60 5.68 -7.35
N THR A 90 9.53 5.38 -6.63
CA THR A 90 9.13 6.14 -5.45
C THR A 90 8.41 5.27 -4.42
N THR A 91 8.52 5.63 -3.15
CA THR A 91 7.75 5.00 -2.06
C THR A 91 6.41 5.70 -1.87
N VAL A 92 5.36 4.91 -1.69
CA VAL A 92 3.97 5.37 -1.52
C VAL A 92 3.39 4.79 -0.24
N THR A 93 2.41 5.47 0.35
CA THR A 93 1.62 4.94 1.48
C THR A 93 0.19 4.66 1.04
N VAL A 94 -0.34 3.48 1.40
CA VAL A 94 -1.74 3.13 1.15
C VAL A 94 -2.64 3.89 2.12
N THR A 95 -3.54 4.69 1.57
CA THR A 95 -4.48 5.53 2.36
C THR A 95 -5.93 5.34 1.95
N ASP A 96 -6.18 4.57 0.90
CA ASP A 96 -7.52 4.39 0.34
C ASP A 96 -7.65 3.04 -0.38
N GLN A 97 -8.88 2.70 -0.75
CA GLN A 97 -9.21 1.53 -1.52
C GLN A 97 -9.57 1.91 -2.96
N ASN A 98 -8.91 1.28 -3.92
CA ASN A 98 -9.30 1.36 -5.33
C ASN A 98 -10.28 0.23 -5.64
N THR A 99 -11.51 0.56 -6.03
CA THR A 99 -12.54 -0.43 -6.42
C THR A 99 -12.48 -0.81 -7.90
N ASN A 100 -11.64 -0.14 -8.69
CA ASN A 100 -11.42 -0.45 -10.10
C ASN A 100 -10.36 -1.56 -10.26
N ASN A 101 -10.63 -2.57 -11.09
CA ASN A 101 -9.73 -3.69 -11.37
C ASN A 101 -8.75 -3.46 -12.54
N GLN A 102 -8.76 -2.28 -13.18
CA GLN A 102 -7.86 -1.97 -14.30
C GLN A 102 -6.41 -1.67 -13.87
N THR A 103 -6.21 -1.27 -12.62
CA THR A 103 -4.91 -0.86 -12.05
C THR A 103 -4.82 -1.31 -10.60
N ASP A 104 -3.68 -1.86 -10.17
CA ASP A 104 -3.51 -2.26 -8.76
C ASP A 104 -3.50 -1.06 -7.82
N PHE A 105 -3.01 0.08 -8.31
CA PHE A 105 -3.01 1.33 -7.56
C PHE A 105 -3.52 2.50 -8.40
N VAL A 106 -4.24 3.41 -7.74
CA VAL A 106 -4.45 4.78 -8.21
C VAL A 106 -3.68 5.69 -7.27
N VAL A 107 -2.69 6.42 -7.77
CA VAL A 107 -1.73 7.16 -6.94
C VAL A 107 -1.93 8.67 -7.03
N SER A 108 -1.41 9.42 -6.07
CA SER A 108 -1.38 10.89 -6.20
C SER A 108 -0.57 11.34 -7.42
N SER A 109 -0.91 12.47 -8.03
CA SER A 109 -0.08 13.07 -9.10
C SER A 109 1.37 13.27 -8.67
N ARG A 110 1.60 13.61 -7.40
CA ARG A 110 2.94 13.71 -6.80
C ARG A 110 3.69 12.38 -6.83
N THR A 111 3.02 11.29 -6.51
CA THR A 111 3.58 9.93 -6.64
C THR A 111 3.92 9.64 -8.10
N PHE A 112 2.97 9.92 -9.00
CA PHE A 112 3.11 9.59 -10.42
C PHE A 112 4.31 10.31 -11.04
N SER A 113 4.41 11.63 -10.85
CA SER A 113 5.55 12.42 -11.29
C SER A 113 6.87 12.04 -10.63
N ALA A 114 6.86 11.57 -9.37
CA ALA A 114 8.07 11.16 -8.66
C ALA A 114 8.70 9.86 -9.22
N MET A 115 7.96 9.09 -10.03
CA MET A 115 8.55 7.95 -10.76
C MET A 115 9.34 8.38 -12.00
N ALA A 116 9.19 9.62 -12.47
CA ALA A 116 9.83 10.10 -13.69
C ALA A 116 11.30 10.49 -13.46
N ASN A 117 12.07 10.46 -14.55
CA ASN A 117 13.38 11.10 -14.63
C ASN A 117 13.24 12.62 -14.54
N GLN A 118 14.36 13.29 -14.25
CA GLN A 118 14.42 14.75 -14.23
C GLN A 118 13.93 15.32 -15.56
N GLY A 119 12.96 16.25 -15.50
CA GLY A 119 12.35 16.88 -16.67
C GLY A 119 11.31 16.02 -17.41
N LYS A 120 11.02 14.79 -16.96
CA LYS A 120 10.07 13.86 -17.63
C LYS A 120 8.74 13.68 -16.90
N ALA A 121 8.51 14.43 -15.83
CA ALA A 121 7.28 14.34 -15.05
C ALA A 121 6.02 14.64 -15.87
N GLN A 122 6.06 15.65 -16.74
CA GLN A 122 4.92 16.04 -17.57
C GLN A 122 4.66 15.00 -18.66
N ASP A 123 5.69 14.59 -19.41
CA ASP A 123 5.61 13.49 -20.39
C ASP A 123 5.00 12.22 -19.78
N LEU A 124 5.37 11.89 -18.54
CA LEU A 124 4.80 10.75 -17.84
C LEU A 124 3.32 10.97 -17.54
N LEU A 125 2.94 12.12 -16.95
CA LEU A 125 1.55 12.47 -16.61
C LEU A 125 0.61 12.41 -17.82
N GLU A 126 1.09 12.77 -19.01
CA GLU A 126 0.33 12.75 -20.26
C GLU A 126 -0.06 11.32 -20.69
N LEU A 127 0.65 10.29 -20.24
CA LEU A 127 0.29 8.90 -20.51
C LEU A 127 -0.97 8.44 -19.73
N GLY A 128 -1.29 9.08 -18.60
CA GLY A 128 -2.44 8.76 -17.76
C GLY A 128 -2.30 7.45 -16.97
N ILE A 129 -2.05 6.34 -17.66
CA ILE A 129 -1.85 5.00 -17.10
C ILE A 129 -0.50 4.47 -17.56
N VAL A 130 0.31 3.96 -16.62
CA VAL A 130 1.64 3.41 -16.94
C VAL A 130 1.84 2.03 -16.34
N HIS A 131 2.58 1.19 -17.05
CA HIS A 131 3.05 -0.09 -16.52
C HIS A 131 4.11 0.12 -15.44
N VAL A 132 3.94 -0.58 -14.33
CA VAL A 132 4.82 -0.49 -13.17
C VAL A 132 5.26 -1.85 -12.67
N GLU A 133 6.32 -1.80 -11.88
CA GLU A 133 6.71 -2.81 -10.93
C GLU A 133 6.53 -2.26 -9.52
N TYR A 134 6.04 -3.09 -8.60
CA TYR A 134 5.93 -2.71 -7.20
C TYR A 134 6.29 -3.85 -6.26
N LYS A 135 6.70 -3.49 -5.04
CA LYS A 135 6.89 -4.43 -3.93
C LYS A 135 6.61 -3.74 -2.60
N ARG A 136 6.15 -4.49 -1.59
CA ARG A 136 5.99 -3.95 -0.24
C ARG A 136 7.36 -3.69 0.37
N VAL A 137 7.50 -2.57 1.08
CA VAL A 137 8.75 -2.16 1.74
C VAL A 137 8.46 -1.65 3.15
N PRO A 138 9.46 -1.64 4.04
CA PRO A 138 9.31 -0.99 5.34
C PRO A 138 8.92 0.49 5.19
N CYS A 139 7.95 0.94 5.98
CA CYS A 139 7.65 2.36 6.11
C CYS A 139 8.70 3.06 6.98
N ASP A 140 9.23 4.17 6.49
CA ASP A 140 10.08 5.08 7.25
C ASP A 140 9.42 6.45 7.35
N PHE A 141 8.85 6.74 8.53
CA PHE A 141 8.23 8.03 8.84
C PHE A 141 9.23 9.00 9.51
N LYS A 142 10.53 8.72 9.44
CA LYS A 142 11.63 9.52 9.98
C LYS A 142 11.44 9.83 11.47
N ASN A 143 11.26 11.10 11.81
CA ASN A 143 11.19 11.59 13.20
C ASN A 143 9.78 11.45 13.80
N LYS A 144 8.97 10.51 13.33
CA LYS A 144 7.62 10.26 13.83
C LYS A 144 7.58 8.91 14.52
N ASN A 145 7.05 8.91 15.73
CA ASN A 145 6.68 7.68 16.44
C ASN A 145 5.27 7.25 16.06
N LEU A 146 4.96 5.97 16.33
CA LEU A 146 3.59 5.49 16.33
C LEU A 146 2.73 6.42 17.18
N ALA A 147 1.63 6.89 16.60
CA ALA A 147 0.69 7.76 17.28
C ALA A 147 -0.72 7.18 17.19
N ILE A 148 -1.54 7.50 18.19
CA ILE A 148 -2.96 7.12 18.23
C ILE A 148 -3.76 8.42 18.22
N ARG A 149 -4.70 8.52 17.30
CA ARG A 149 -5.66 9.64 17.23
C ARG A 149 -7.03 9.13 17.64
N VAL A 150 -7.66 9.83 18.59
CA VAL A 150 -9.07 9.60 18.94
C VAL A 150 -9.94 10.26 17.89
N GLU A 151 -10.81 9.49 17.26
CA GLU A 151 -11.70 9.97 16.21
C GLU A 151 -12.87 10.73 16.80
N GLN A 152 -13.33 11.76 16.07
CA GLN A 152 -14.48 12.60 16.48
C GLN A 152 -15.77 11.80 16.65
N SER A 153 -15.88 10.63 15.99
CA SER A 153 -17.00 9.71 16.14
C SER A 153 -17.06 9.04 17.52
N SER A 154 -15.98 9.10 18.31
CA SER A 154 -15.94 8.59 19.69
C SER A 154 -16.98 9.27 20.56
N LYS A 155 -17.68 8.49 21.38
CA LYS A 155 -18.74 8.96 22.30
C LYS A 155 -18.50 8.38 23.68
N ARG A 156 -17.97 9.20 24.58
CA ARG A 156 -17.83 8.83 25.99
C ARG A 156 -19.21 8.59 26.62
N PRO A 157 -19.41 7.54 27.45
CA PRO A 157 -18.42 6.54 27.85
C PRO A 157 -18.40 5.28 26.97
N ASN A 158 -19.33 5.14 26.02
CA ASN A 158 -19.67 3.83 25.44
C ASN A 158 -18.99 3.49 24.11
N TYR A 159 -18.30 4.44 23.47
CA TYR A 159 -17.71 4.22 22.16
C TYR A 159 -16.38 4.95 22.02
N LEU A 160 -15.33 4.20 21.73
CA LEU A 160 -14.00 4.69 21.40
C LEU A 160 -13.66 4.25 19.99
N ALA A 161 -13.42 5.22 19.11
CA ALA A 161 -12.86 5.00 17.79
C ALA A 161 -11.48 5.65 17.73
N ILE A 162 -10.48 4.88 17.29
CA ILE A 162 -9.10 5.35 17.16
C ILE A 162 -8.53 5.03 15.79
N THR A 163 -7.59 5.86 15.36
CA THR A 163 -6.77 5.63 14.17
C THR A 163 -5.30 5.59 14.58
N LEU A 164 -4.58 4.56 14.12
CA LEU A 164 -3.14 4.46 14.32
C LEU A 164 -2.41 5.15 13.16
N LEU A 165 -1.46 6.01 13.50
CA LEU A 165 -0.67 6.83 12.57
C LEU A 165 0.80 6.48 12.68
N TYR A 166 1.52 6.58 11.55
CA TYR A 166 2.98 6.44 11.50
C TYR A 166 3.51 5.10 12.02
N GLN A 167 2.78 4.00 11.81
CA GLN A 167 3.28 2.66 12.08
C GLN A 167 4.48 2.35 11.17
N GLY A 168 5.68 2.34 11.74
CA GLY A 168 6.91 2.07 10.99
C GLY A 168 7.11 0.59 10.64
N GLY A 169 8.09 0.37 9.75
CA GLY A 169 8.52 -0.96 9.36
C GLY A 169 7.60 -1.63 8.33
N GLN A 170 7.83 -2.92 8.08
CA GLN A 170 7.00 -3.74 7.20
C GLN A 170 6.02 -4.58 8.04
N THR A 171 5.26 -3.91 8.91
CA THR A 171 4.42 -4.54 9.94
C THR A 171 2.94 -4.39 9.65
N GLU A 172 2.11 -5.15 10.35
CA GLU A 172 0.64 -5.13 10.24
C GLU A 172 0.08 -5.15 11.65
N ILE A 173 -0.94 -4.33 11.93
CA ILE A 173 -1.62 -4.33 13.23
C ILE A 173 -2.60 -5.49 13.22
N VAL A 174 -2.31 -6.53 14.00
CA VAL A 174 -3.13 -7.73 14.09
C VAL A 174 -4.06 -7.73 15.31
N GLY A 175 -3.91 -6.75 16.20
CA GLY A 175 -4.72 -6.63 17.42
C GLY A 175 -4.47 -5.30 18.13
N VAL A 176 -5.48 -4.85 18.87
CA VAL A 176 -5.42 -3.67 19.72
C VAL A 176 -6.19 -3.99 21.00
N ASP A 177 -5.49 -3.93 22.13
CA ASP A 177 -6.08 -4.10 23.46
C ASP A 177 -6.13 -2.76 24.19
N VAL A 178 -7.21 -2.53 24.93
CA VAL A 178 -7.40 -1.34 25.76
C VAL A 178 -7.63 -1.79 27.19
N ALA A 179 -6.80 -1.30 28.11
CA ALA A 179 -6.92 -1.56 29.53
C ALA A 179 -7.23 -0.27 30.29
N GLN A 180 -8.15 -0.35 31.26
CA GLN A 180 -8.36 0.73 32.21
C GLN A 180 -7.24 0.70 33.25
N VAL A 181 -6.60 1.84 33.47
CA VAL A 181 -5.64 2.02 34.57
C VAL A 181 -6.38 2.68 35.72
N ASN A 182 -6.30 2.07 36.90
CA ASN A 182 -6.87 2.57 38.16
C ASN A 182 -5.90 3.51 38.87
#